data_AF-A0A3M2BPQ6-F1
#
_entry.id   AF-A0A3M2BPQ6-F1
#
_cell.length_a   1.000
_cell.length_b   1.000
_cell.length_c   1.000
_cell.angle_alpha   90.00
_cell.angle_beta   90.00
_cell.angle_gamma   90.00
#
_symmetry.space_group_name_H-M   'P 1'
#
loop_
_entity.id
_entity.type
_entity.pdbx_description
1 polymer ?
#
loop_
_entity_poly.entity_id
_entity_poly.type
_entity_poly.pdbx_seq_one_letter_code
_entity_poly.pdbx_strand_id
1 'polypeptide(L)'
;MLAGPAEMAVFGDWPPGGEPPLAALVEGWAADADLVVAEGFKREPFPRIEVFRQARHPEPVWRPDAPDAHRWLALVTDVPGRFADAAVAVVGLDDPDRSSRLADLVEATVSGLTPSGGRPPRGAS
;
A
#
# COMPACT_ATOMS: atom_id res chain seq x y z
N MET A 1 -16.95 18.39 -9.33
CA MET A 1 -17.46 17.04 -9.06
C MET A 1 -18.34 16.60 -10.22
N LEU A 2 -18.11 15.40 -10.72
CA LEU A 2 -18.94 14.73 -11.72
C LEU A 2 -19.53 13.48 -11.06
N ALA A 3 -20.80 13.19 -11.27
CA ALA A 3 -21.46 12.03 -10.67
C ALA A 3 -22.37 11.33 -11.68
N GLY A 4 -22.31 10.00 -11.70
CA GLY A 4 -23.24 9.10 -12.37
C GLY A 4 -24.04 8.28 -11.36
N PRO A 5 -24.89 7.34 -11.81
CA PRO A 5 -25.78 6.57 -10.93
C PRO A 5 -25.07 5.73 -9.87
N ALA A 6 -23.81 5.36 -10.10
CA ALA A 6 -23.03 4.50 -9.20
C ALA A 6 -21.60 4.99 -8.95
N GLU A 7 -21.19 6.09 -9.58
CA GLU A 7 -19.79 6.54 -9.61
C GLU A 7 -19.70 8.05 -9.40
N MET A 8 -18.62 8.48 -8.77
CA MET A 8 -18.33 9.88 -8.53
C MET A 8 -16.86 10.16 -8.82
N ALA A 9 -16.59 11.29 -9.46
CA ALA A 9 -15.26 11.84 -9.62
C ALA A 9 -15.18 13.23 -8.98
N VAL A 10 -14.18 13.41 -8.11
CA VAL A 10 -13.87 14.69 -7.48
C VAL A 10 -12.57 15.23 -8.08
N PHE A 11 -12.62 16.49 -8.48
CA PHE A 11 -11.47 17.26 -8.96
C PHE A 11 -11.41 18.54 -8.14
N GLY A 12 -10.20 18.96 -7.79
CA GLY A 12 -9.96 20.18 -7.05
C GLY A 12 -8.51 20.61 -7.20
N ASP A 13 -8.24 21.83 -6.75
CA ASP A 13 -6.89 22.37 -6.71
C ASP A 13 -6.16 21.90 -5.46
N TRP A 14 -4.84 21.76 -5.59
CA TRP A 14 -3.99 21.57 -4.42
C TRP A 14 -3.91 22.85 -3.59
N PRO A 15 -3.81 22.75 -2.26
CA PRO A 15 -3.52 23.91 -1.43
C PRO A 15 -2.18 24.56 -1.86
N PRO A 16 -1.91 25.81 -1.46
CA PRO A 16 -0.69 26.52 -1.84
C PRO A 16 0.64 25.82 -1.51
N GLY A 17 0.62 24.77 -0.68
CA GLY A 17 1.76 23.91 -0.33
C GLY A 17 1.95 22.68 -1.23
N GLY A 18 1.12 22.49 -2.26
CA GLY A 18 1.17 21.32 -3.15
C GLY A 18 0.33 20.14 -2.66
N GLU A 19 0.67 18.94 -3.14
CA GLU A 19 -0.03 17.70 -2.81
C GLU A 19 -0.02 17.46 -1.28
N PRO A 20 -1.19 17.28 -0.64
CA PRO A 20 -1.26 16.97 0.78
C PRO A 20 -0.59 15.64 1.13
N PRO A 21 -0.15 15.45 2.38
CA PRO A 21 0.28 14.14 2.88
C PRO A 21 -0.81 13.08 2.70
N LEU A 22 -0.42 11.83 2.47
CA LEU A 22 -1.37 10.74 2.20
C LEU A 22 -2.43 10.59 3.31
N ALA A 23 -2.05 10.77 4.57
CA ALA A 23 -2.97 10.71 5.71
C ALA A 23 -4.13 11.71 5.57
N ALA A 24 -3.83 12.95 5.16
CA ALA A 24 -4.84 14.00 4.99
C ALA A 24 -5.78 13.69 3.80
N LEU A 25 -5.27 13.06 2.75
CA LEU A 25 -6.09 12.60 1.63
C LEU A 25 -7.04 11.48 2.06
N VAL A 26 -6.57 10.52 2.86
CA VAL A 26 -7.40 9.43 3.39
C VAL A 26 -8.46 9.97 4.33
N GLU A 27 -8.11 10.84 5.28
CA GLU A 27 -9.08 11.44 6.20
C GLU A 27 -10.16 12.26 5.48
N GLY A 28 -9.78 12.96 4.40
CA GLY A 28 -10.71 13.78 3.63
C GLY A 28 -11.66 12.99 2.74
N TRP A 29 -11.22 11.85 2.20
CA TRP A 29 -11.90 11.20 1.06
C TRP A 29 -12.14 9.70 1.21
N ALA A 30 -11.42 9.00 2.09
CA ALA A 30 -11.45 7.55 2.23
C ALA A 30 -11.48 7.10 3.70
N ALA A 31 -12.01 7.93 4.59
CA ALA A 31 -12.01 7.69 6.03
C ALA A 31 -12.81 6.46 6.46
N ASP A 32 -13.76 6.02 5.63
CA ASP A 32 -14.61 4.85 5.84
C ASP A 32 -14.12 3.59 5.09
N ALA A 33 -12.99 3.67 4.39
CA ALA A 33 -12.39 2.52 3.72
C ALA A 33 -11.70 1.58 4.72
N ASP A 34 -11.93 0.27 4.58
CA ASP A 34 -11.23 -0.74 5.38
C ASP A 34 -9.74 -0.88 4.96
N LEU A 35 -9.43 -0.57 3.70
CA LEU A 35 -8.09 -0.62 3.12
C LEU A 35 -7.92 0.47 2.06
N VAL A 36 -6.81 1.20 2.12
CA VAL A 36 -6.39 2.14 1.08
C VAL A 36 -5.10 1.64 0.44
N VAL A 37 -5.11 1.48 -0.87
CA VAL A 37 -3.90 1.21 -1.67
C VAL A 37 -3.47 2.49 -2.33
N ALA A 38 -2.30 2.99 -1.95
CA ALA A 38 -1.69 4.17 -2.54
C ALA A 38 -0.53 3.77 -3.47
N GLU A 39 -0.56 4.26 -4.71
CA GLU A 39 0.59 4.20 -5.60
C GLU A 39 1.40 5.51 -5.45
N GLY A 40 2.69 5.39 -5.15
CA GLY A 40 3.55 6.55 -4.90
C GLY A 40 3.86 6.75 -3.41
N PHE A 41 3.90 8.00 -2.95
CA PHE A 41 4.14 8.37 -1.53
C PHE A 41 5.34 7.66 -0.88
N LYS A 42 6.42 7.41 -1.64
CA LYS A 42 7.58 6.60 -1.19
C LYS A 42 8.28 7.11 0.06
N ARG A 43 8.02 8.34 0.49
CA ARG A 43 8.61 8.96 1.68
C ARG A 43 7.70 8.88 2.92
N GLU A 44 6.44 8.51 2.75
CA GLU A 44 5.46 8.44 3.83
C GLU A 44 5.64 7.17 4.67
N PRO A 45 5.37 7.21 5.99
CA PRO A 45 5.74 6.14 6.92
C PRO A 45 4.77 4.94 6.93
N PHE A 46 4.10 4.64 5.81
CA PHE A 46 3.13 3.55 5.70
C PHE A 46 3.77 2.23 5.24
N PRO A 47 3.16 1.08 5.59
CA PRO A 47 3.52 -0.22 5.03
C PRO A 47 3.46 -0.18 3.50
N ARG A 48 4.39 -0.89 2.85
CA ARG A 48 4.53 -0.82 1.40
C ARG A 48 4.96 -2.14 0.78
N ILE A 49 4.56 -2.30 -0.46
CA ILE A 49 5.06 -3.33 -1.37
C ILE A 49 5.88 -2.60 -2.43
N GLU A 50 7.13 -3.00 -2.60
CA GLU A 50 7.97 -2.43 -3.64
C GLU A 50 7.95 -3.32 -4.87
N VAL A 51 7.69 -2.72 -6.03
CA VAL A 51 7.85 -3.39 -7.33
C VAL A 51 9.19 -2.97 -7.93
N PHE A 52 10.16 -3.87 -7.91
CA PHE A 52 11.47 -3.68 -8.53
C PHE A 52 11.54 -4.42 -9.87
N ARG A 53 12.13 -3.79 -10.89
CA ARG A 53 12.41 -4.43 -12.18
C ARG A 53 13.85 -4.15 -12.56
N GLN A 54 14.65 -5.18 -12.77
CA GLN A 54 16.08 -5.02 -13.04
C GLN A 54 16.34 -4.17 -14.29
N ALA A 55 15.47 -4.26 -15.29
CA ALA A 55 15.61 -3.47 -16.52
C ALA A 55 15.35 -1.96 -16.33
N ARG A 56 14.72 -1.55 -15.21
CA ARG A 56 14.34 -0.14 -14.95
C ARG A 56 15.26 0.53 -13.94
N HIS A 57 15.73 -0.22 -12.95
CA HIS A 57 16.58 0.29 -11.88
C HIS A 57 17.70 -0.70 -11.54
N PRO A 58 18.90 -0.23 -11.18
CA PRO A 58 20.00 -1.12 -10.80
C PRO A 58 19.76 -1.81 -9.46
N GLU A 59 19.14 -1.10 -8.52
CA GLU A 59 18.88 -1.55 -7.15
C GLU A 59 17.46 -1.22 -6.69
N PRO A 60 16.87 -2.01 -5.80
CA PRO A 60 15.65 -1.64 -5.11
C PRO A 60 15.89 -0.48 -4.13
N VAL A 61 14.82 0.18 -3.74
CA VAL A 61 14.79 1.19 -2.67
C VAL A 61 14.92 0.52 -1.31
N TRP A 62 14.33 -0.68 -1.14
CA TRP A 62 14.48 -1.48 0.06
C TRP A 62 15.95 -1.76 0.35
N ARG A 63 16.35 -1.50 1.59
CA ARG A 63 17.68 -1.81 2.10
C ARG A 63 17.55 -2.49 3.46
N PRO A 64 18.20 -3.64 3.69
CA PRO A 64 18.05 -4.39 4.93
C PRO A 64 18.58 -3.62 6.16
N ASP A 65 19.53 -2.72 5.96
CA ASP A 65 20.17 -1.92 7.01
C ASP A 65 19.46 -0.57 7.26
N ALA A 66 18.40 -0.25 6.51
CA ALA A 66 17.64 0.99 6.72
C ALA A 66 16.81 0.93 8.02
N PRO A 67 16.74 2.01 8.82
CA PRO A 67 15.94 2.05 10.04
C PRO A 67 14.45 1.72 9.82
N ASP A 68 13.93 2.00 8.63
CA ASP A 68 12.55 1.78 8.24
C ASP A 68 12.34 0.56 7.33
N ALA A 69 13.34 -0.32 7.21
CA ALA A 69 13.26 -1.55 6.40
C ALA A 69 12.06 -2.44 6.78
N HIS A 70 11.66 -2.42 8.05
CA HIS A 70 10.51 -3.15 8.59
C HIS A 70 9.15 -2.72 7.99
N ARG A 71 9.09 -1.59 7.26
CA ARG A 71 7.86 -1.12 6.60
C ARG A 71 7.59 -1.83 5.28
N TRP A 72 8.57 -2.49 4.69
CA TRP A 72 8.36 -3.24 3.46
C TRP A 72 7.74 -4.60 3.81
N LEU A 73 6.54 -4.83 3.28
CA LEU A 73 5.85 -6.12 3.40
C LEU A 73 6.39 -7.13 2.39
N ALA A 74 6.70 -6.65 1.17
CA ALA A 74 7.22 -7.47 0.10
C ALA A 74 8.08 -6.67 -0.90
N LEU A 75 9.02 -7.37 -1.54
CA LEU A 75 9.68 -6.98 -2.77
C LEU A 75 9.15 -7.87 -3.91
N VAL A 76 8.44 -7.26 -4.85
CA VAL A 76 7.96 -7.92 -6.07
C VAL A 76 8.96 -7.65 -7.19
N THR A 77 9.46 -8.70 -7.85
CA THR A 77 10.59 -8.55 -8.78
C THR A 77 10.59 -9.56 -9.93
N ASP A 78 11.14 -9.16 -11.08
CA ASP A 78 11.41 -10.02 -12.24
C ASP A 78 12.66 -10.91 -12.05
N VAL A 79 13.45 -10.67 -11.01
CA VAL A 79 14.65 -11.46 -10.65
C VAL A 79 14.65 -11.91 -9.18
N PRO A 80 13.66 -12.73 -8.76
CA PRO A 80 13.50 -13.12 -7.36
C PRO A 80 14.73 -13.84 -6.79
N GLY A 81 15.45 -14.64 -7.59
CA GLY A 81 16.65 -15.36 -7.16
C GLY A 81 17.79 -14.47 -6.67
N ARG A 82 17.85 -13.20 -7.10
CA ARG A 82 18.83 -12.21 -6.63
C ARG A 82 18.65 -11.86 -5.14
N PHE A 83 17.44 -12.05 -4.62
CA PHE A 83 17.02 -11.63 -3.29
C PHE A 83 16.61 -12.82 -2.43
N ALA A 84 17.11 -14.03 -2.73
CA ALA A 84 16.75 -15.25 -1.99
C ALA A 84 17.03 -15.15 -0.47
N ASP A 85 18.06 -14.41 -0.08
CA ASP A 85 18.46 -14.19 1.32
C ASP A 85 17.88 -12.89 1.92
N ALA A 86 16.92 -12.25 1.25
CA ALA A 86 16.32 -11.02 1.74
C ALA A 86 15.49 -11.27 3.02
N ALA A 87 15.59 -10.36 3.98
CA ALA A 87 14.80 -10.39 5.21
C ALA A 87 13.32 -10.02 5.00
N VAL A 88 12.96 -9.55 3.80
CA VAL A 88 11.58 -9.22 3.39
C VAL A 88 11.06 -10.30 2.46
N ALA A 89 9.74 -10.51 2.42
CA ALA A 89 9.13 -11.44 1.48
C ALA A 89 9.46 -11.06 0.03
N VAL A 90 9.96 -12.02 -0.75
CA VAL A 90 10.23 -11.83 -2.18
C VAL A 90 9.20 -12.59 -3.00
N VAL A 91 8.53 -11.89 -3.91
CA VAL A 91 7.49 -12.46 -4.78
C VAL A 91 7.89 -12.24 -6.24
N GLY A 92 7.84 -13.29 -7.05
CA GLY A 92 8.14 -13.20 -8.47
C GLY A 92 7.09 -12.36 -9.20
N LEU A 93 7.52 -11.53 -10.15
CA LEU A 93 6.60 -10.74 -10.96
C LEU A 93 5.68 -11.65 -11.78
N ASP A 94 6.19 -12.78 -12.29
CA ASP A 94 5.40 -13.73 -13.09
C ASP A 94 4.90 -14.93 -12.28
N ASP A 95 4.96 -14.86 -10.94
CA ASP A 95 4.41 -15.89 -10.06
C ASP A 95 2.87 -15.93 -10.24
N PRO A 96 2.28 -17.09 -10.61
CA PRO A 96 0.83 -17.20 -10.80
C PRO A 96 0.03 -16.92 -9.53
N ASP A 97 0.62 -17.18 -8.35
CA ASP A 97 -0.01 -16.99 -7.04
C ASP A 97 0.35 -15.63 -6.43
N ARG A 98 1.03 -14.74 -7.18
CA ARG A 98 1.48 -13.42 -6.71
C ARG A 98 0.39 -12.65 -5.99
N SER A 99 -0.80 -12.56 -6.58
CA SER A 99 -1.90 -11.78 -6.02
C SER A 99 -2.36 -12.34 -4.67
N SER A 100 -2.52 -13.66 -4.57
CA SER A 100 -2.91 -14.34 -3.33
C SER A 100 -1.86 -14.15 -2.25
N ARG A 101 -0.58 -14.34 -2.58
CA ARG A 101 0.54 -14.17 -1.64
C ARG A 101 0.64 -12.73 -1.11
N LEU A 102 0.41 -11.73 -1.97
CA LEU A 102 0.39 -10.33 -1.53
C LEU A 102 -0.84 -10.02 -0.68
N ALA A 103 -2.01 -10.57 -1.02
CA ALA A 103 -3.22 -10.42 -0.23
C ALA A 103 -3.04 -10.98 1.19
N ASP A 104 -2.45 -12.18 1.34
CA ASP A 104 -2.17 -12.79 2.63
C ASP A 104 -1.25 -11.90 3.51
N LEU A 105 -0.22 -11.29 2.90
CA LEU A 105 0.69 -10.36 3.60
C LEU A 105 -0.03 -9.07 4.04
N VAL A 106 -0.90 -8.53 3.19
CA VAL A 106 -1.71 -7.35 3.52
C VAL A 106 -2.70 -7.68 4.62
N GLU A 107 -3.42 -8.79 4.54
CA GLU A 107 -4.39 -9.23 5.54
C GLU A 107 -3.72 -9.48 6.90
N ALA A 108 -2.56 -10.14 6.94
CA ALA A 108 -1.80 -10.35 8.17
C ALA A 108 -1.38 -9.02 8.82
N THR A 109 -1.01 -8.03 8.00
CA THR A 109 -0.65 -6.69 8.47
C THR A 109 -1.86 -5.96 9.03
N VAL A 110 -2.97 -5.92 8.28
CA VAL A 110 -4.21 -5.22 8.68
C VAL A 110 -4.86 -5.86 9.90
N SER A 111 -4.89 -7.19 9.98
CA SER A 111 -5.42 -7.92 11.14
C SER A 111 -4.60 -7.65 12.41
N GLY A 112 -3.28 -7.44 12.27
CA GLY A 112 -2.41 -7.01 13.36
C GLY A 112 -2.65 -5.56 13.82
N LEU A 113 -3.35 -4.75 13.03
CA LEU A 113 -3.63 -3.32 13.30
C LEU A 113 -4.97 -3.07 14.00
N THR A 114 -5.68 -4.11 14.47
CA THR A 114 -7.06 -4.02 15.01
C THR A 114 -7.34 -2.70 15.75
N PRO A 115 -8.24 -1.85 15.24
CA PRO A 115 -8.63 -0.62 15.92
C PRO A 115 -9.37 -0.95 17.22
N SER A 116 -8.99 -0.29 18.31
CA SER A 116 -9.80 -0.14 19.52
C SER A 116 -11.04 0.69 19.18
N GLY A 117 -12.11 0.06 18.69
CA GLY A 117 -13.37 0.74 18.43
C GLY A 117 -14.33 -0.08 17.59
N GLY A 118 -15.17 -0.87 18.25
CA GLY A 118 -16.18 -1.71 17.60
C GLY A 118 -17.20 -0.90 16.80
N ARG A 119 -17.46 -1.36 15.59
CA ARG A 119 -18.60 -0.93 14.77
C ARG A 119 -19.90 -1.44 15.40
N PRO A 120 -20.88 -0.60 15.75
CA PRO A 120 -22.21 -1.10 16.11
C PRO A 120 -22.89 -1.70 14.87
N PRO A 121 -23.73 -2.74 15.05
CA PRO A 121 -24.39 -3.43 13.94
C PRO A 121 -25.32 -2.46 13.20
N ARG A 122 -25.21 -2.43 11.86
CA ARG A 122 -26.16 -1.71 11.01
C ARG A 122 -27.43 -2.54 10.91
N GLY A 123 -28.46 -2.13 11.65
CA GLY A 123 -29.81 -2.68 11.49
C GLY A 123 -30.72 -2.40 12.68
N ALA A 124 -31.39 -1.24 12.67
CA ALA A 124 -32.73 -1.07 13.23
C ALA A 124 -33.30 0.31 12.83
N SER A 125 -34.19 0.29 11.84
CA SER A 125 -35.40 1.13 11.60
C SER A 125 -35.51 1.56 10.15
#